data_AF-A0A179FQJ5-F1
#
_entry.id   AF-A0A179FQJ5-F1
#
_cell.length_a   1.000
_cell.length_b   1.000
_cell.length_c   1.000
_cell.angle_alpha   90.00
_cell.angle_beta   90.00
_cell.angle_gamma   90.00
#
_symmetry.space_group_name_H-M   'P 1'
#
loop_
_entity.id
_entity.type
_entity.pdbx_description
1 polymer ?
#
loop_
_entity_poly.entity_id
_entity_poly.type
_entity_poly.pdbx_seq_one_letter_code
_entity_poly.pdbx_strand_id
1 'polypeptide(L)'
;MSLFSASLISQDVASSLPTGYTIRPLQKQDYAKGFLTCLHDLTWTGDQTEEEFNQRYDEMDTQGKGPYYYLVIEHEGRIVGTGAVIIEKKFIWNRASVGHVEEICISKAHQSKGLGLKMINALDSVARNVGCTKSLLNCDPAKNGFYVKCGYVSSGMEMQHSFKEEKQ
;
A
#
# COMPACT_ATOMS: atom_id res chain seq x y z
N MET A 1 3.35 -17.10 -5.26
CA MET A 1 1.99 -17.01 -4.69
C MET A 1 1.75 -15.57 -4.28
N SER A 2 0.52 -15.09 -4.33
CA SER A 2 0.17 -13.72 -3.90
C SER A 2 0.08 -13.63 -2.39
N LEU A 3 0.39 -12.45 -1.83
CA LEU A 3 0.39 -12.21 -0.38
C LEU A 3 -0.99 -12.40 0.27
N PHE A 4 -2.05 -12.16 -0.51
CA PHE A 4 -3.43 -12.44 -0.12
C PHE A 4 -4.30 -12.70 -1.36
N SER A 5 -5.59 -13.00 -1.15
CA SER A 5 -6.55 -13.27 -2.22
C SER A 5 -6.94 -11.98 -2.96
N ALA A 6 -6.77 -11.95 -4.28
CA ALA A 6 -7.15 -10.81 -5.12
C ALA A 6 -8.66 -10.48 -5.05
N SER A 7 -9.50 -11.42 -4.61
CA SER A 7 -10.94 -11.19 -4.38
C SER A 7 -11.25 -10.13 -3.32
N LEU A 8 -10.28 -9.76 -2.46
CA LEU A 8 -10.43 -8.65 -1.53
C LEU A 8 -10.39 -7.28 -2.21
N ILE A 9 -9.92 -7.21 -3.46
CA ILE A 9 -9.92 -5.98 -4.25
C ILE A 9 -11.27 -5.86 -4.96
N SER A 10 -11.93 -4.71 -4.85
CA SER A 10 -13.18 -4.45 -5.57
C SER A 10 -12.99 -4.59 -7.09
N GLN A 11 -13.85 -5.40 -7.71
CA GLN A 11 -13.83 -5.62 -9.17
C GLN A 11 -14.05 -4.32 -9.95
N ASP A 12 -14.89 -3.41 -9.43
CA ASP A 12 -15.14 -2.11 -10.06
C ASP A 12 -13.87 -1.26 -10.08
N VAL A 13 -13.11 -1.27 -8.99
CA VAL A 13 -11.83 -0.55 -8.92
C VAL A 13 -10.84 -1.19 -9.88
N ALA A 14 -10.67 -2.52 -9.82
CA ALA A 14 -9.73 -3.25 -10.67
C ALA A 14 -10.00 -3.06 -12.16
N SER A 15 -11.27 -3.05 -12.56
CA SER A 15 -11.70 -2.88 -13.96
C SER A 15 -11.66 -1.42 -14.43
N SER A 16 -11.52 -0.46 -13.50
CA SER A 16 -11.46 0.97 -13.81
C SER A 16 -10.06 1.51 -14.08
N LEU A 17 -9.03 0.67 -14.02
CA LEU A 17 -7.68 1.04 -14.41
C LEU A 17 -7.61 1.24 -15.94
N PRO A 18 -6.74 2.14 -16.44
CA PRO A 18 -6.51 2.29 -17.87
C PRO A 18 -6.04 0.98 -18.53
N THR A 19 -6.32 0.81 -19.82
CA THR A 19 -5.89 -0.36 -20.59
C THR A 19 -4.39 -0.63 -20.43
N GLY A 20 -4.04 -1.89 -20.20
CA GLY A 20 -2.66 -2.33 -20.01
C GLY A 20 -2.12 -2.17 -18.58
N TYR A 21 -2.90 -1.60 -17.66
CA TYR A 21 -2.55 -1.57 -16.24
C TYR A 21 -3.36 -2.63 -15.48
N THR A 22 -2.74 -3.29 -14.52
CA THR A 22 -3.42 -4.22 -13.62
C THR A 22 -3.07 -3.91 -12.18
N ILE A 23 -4.04 -4.03 -11.27
CA ILE A 23 -3.82 -3.93 -9.83
C ILE A 23 -4.02 -5.30 -9.21
N ARG A 24 -3.08 -5.73 -8.37
CA ARG A 24 -3.07 -7.06 -7.77
C ARG A 24 -2.28 -7.07 -6.46
N PRO A 25 -2.42 -8.11 -5.63
CA PRO A 25 -1.56 -8.28 -4.48
C PRO A 25 -0.10 -8.48 -4.88
N LEU A 26 0.80 -8.05 -4.00
CA LEU A 26 2.25 -8.25 -4.11
C LEU A 26 2.60 -9.74 -4.19
N GLN A 27 3.65 -10.06 -4.93
CA GLN A 27 4.23 -11.39 -5.08
C GLN A 27 5.75 -11.32 -4.92
N LYS A 28 6.39 -12.42 -4.52
CA LYS A 28 7.87 -12.50 -4.41
C LYS A 28 8.58 -12.10 -5.71
N GLN A 29 8.04 -12.51 -6.85
CA GLN A 29 8.62 -12.21 -8.18
C GLN A 29 8.60 -10.71 -8.53
N ASP A 30 7.89 -9.88 -7.77
CA ASP A 30 7.81 -8.45 -8.03
C ASP A 30 9.12 -7.71 -7.73
N TYR A 31 10.05 -8.34 -6.99
CA TYR A 31 11.44 -7.87 -6.89
C TYR A 31 12.04 -7.67 -8.30
N ALA A 32 12.04 -8.72 -9.12
CA ALA A 32 12.56 -8.69 -10.49
C ALA A 32 11.77 -7.74 -11.41
N LYS A 33 10.50 -7.46 -11.08
CA LYS A 33 9.66 -6.50 -11.80
C LYS A 33 9.89 -5.04 -11.38
N GLY A 34 10.82 -4.77 -10.47
CA GLY A 34 11.23 -3.42 -10.08
C GLY A 34 10.40 -2.81 -8.94
N PHE A 35 9.86 -3.64 -8.04
CA PHE A 35 9.12 -3.17 -6.86
C PHE A 35 9.89 -2.11 -6.05
N LEU A 36 11.14 -2.40 -5.68
CA LEU A 36 11.98 -1.45 -4.93
C LEU A 36 12.30 -0.19 -5.74
N THR A 37 12.57 -0.34 -7.04
CA THR A 37 12.78 0.79 -7.95
C THR A 37 11.56 1.73 -7.98
N CYS A 38 10.34 1.19 -7.92
CA CYS A 38 9.13 2.01 -7.80
C CYS A 38 9.10 2.78 -6.48
N LEU A 39 9.45 2.14 -5.36
CA LEU A 39 9.46 2.79 -4.04
C LEU A 39 10.53 3.90 -3.90
N HIS A 40 11.60 3.90 -4.70
CA HIS A 40 12.60 4.97 -4.70
C HIS A 40 12.01 6.35 -5.03
N ASP A 41 10.88 6.41 -5.74
CA ASP A 41 10.19 7.67 -6.01
C ASP A 41 9.42 8.22 -4.79
N LEU A 42 9.26 7.42 -3.74
CA LEU A 42 8.68 7.81 -2.45
C LEU A 42 9.77 8.15 -1.43
N THR A 43 10.70 7.24 -1.15
CA THR A 43 11.74 7.41 -0.12
C THR A 43 12.92 6.45 -0.34
N TRP A 44 13.94 6.56 0.52
CA TRP A 44 15.07 5.64 0.56
C TRP A 44 14.65 4.24 1.00
N THR A 45 15.04 3.21 0.25
CA THR A 45 14.77 1.79 0.55
C THR A 45 16.02 0.99 0.89
N GLY A 46 17.22 1.58 0.72
CA GLY A 46 18.48 0.85 0.76
C GLY A 46 18.72 -0.05 -0.45
N ASP A 47 19.84 -0.77 -0.43
CA ASP A 47 20.30 -1.67 -1.50
C ASP A 47 19.97 -3.12 -1.17
N GLN A 48 18.68 -3.45 -1.12
CA GLN A 48 18.21 -4.78 -0.73
C GLN A 48 18.41 -5.82 -1.85
N THR A 49 18.97 -6.96 -1.50
CA THR A 49 19.06 -8.14 -2.34
C THR A 49 17.70 -8.83 -2.51
N GLU A 50 17.57 -9.70 -3.52
CA GLU A 50 16.35 -10.50 -3.72
C GLU A 50 16.07 -11.42 -2.52
N GLU A 51 17.13 -11.95 -1.91
CA GLU A 51 17.06 -12.80 -0.72
C GLU A 51 16.44 -12.04 0.46
N GLU A 52 16.91 -10.82 0.74
CA GLU A 52 16.41 -9.97 1.82
C GLU A 52 14.97 -9.51 1.57
N PHE A 53 14.63 -9.17 0.32
CA PHE A 53 13.24 -8.88 -0.06
C PHE A 53 12.33 -10.08 0.19
N ASN A 54 12.77 -11.28 -0.22
CA ASN A 54 12.01 -12.52 -0.02
C ASN A 54 11.86 -12.85 1.47
N GLN A 55 12.88 -12.63 2.28
CA GLN A 55 12.82 -12.79 3.73
C GLN A 55 11.77 -11.85 4.34
N ARG A 56 11.80 -10.55 3.99
CA ARG A 56 10.79 -9.60 4.47
C ARG A 56 9.39 -9.94 3.98
N TYR A 57 9.26 -10.41 2.74
CA TYR A 57 7.99 -10.90 2.21
C TYR A 57 7.44 -12.04 3.09
N ASP A 58 8.28 -13.01 3.45
CA ASP A 58 7.88 -14.16 4.28
C ASP A 58 7.47 -13.74 5.69
N GLU A 59 8.13 -12.73 6.26
CA GLU A 59 7.73 -12.13 7.55
C GLU A 59 6.33 -11.50 7.49
N MET A 60 5.95 -10.94 6.34
CA MET A 60 4.64 -10.31 6.12
C MET A 60 3.55 -11.29 5.66
N ASP A 61 3.93 -12.44 5.10
CA ASP A 61 2.99 -13.42 4.57
C ASP A 61 2.31 -14.21 5.68
N THR A 62 1.13 -13.72 6.05
CA THR A 62 0.25 -14.34 7.05
C THR A 62 -0.79 -15.26 6.42
N GLN A 63 -0.56 -15.73 5.18
CA GLN A 63 -1.52 -16.50 4.39
C GLN A 63 -2.84 -15.75 4.20
N GLY A 64 -2.76 -14.44 4.01
CA GLY A 64 -3.91 -13.54 3.85
C GLY A 64 -4.74 -13.30 5.12
N LYS A 65 -4.25 -13.68 6.31
CA LYS A 65 -4.94 -13.42 7.60
C LYS A 65 -4.68 -12.01 8.16
N GLY A 66 -3.81 -11.25 7.49
CA GLY A 66 -3.36 -9.93 7.93
C GLY A 66 -2.26 -10.00 9.00
N PRO A 67 -1.63 -8.86 9.32
CA PRO A 67 -2.20 -7.53 9.12
C PRO A 67 -1.79 -6.85 7.80
N TYR A 68 -0.83 -7.39 7.06
CA TYR A 68 -0.24 -6.74 5.88
C TYR A 68 -0.99 -7.06 4.59
N TYR A 69 -1.47 -6.03 3.91
CA TYR A 69 -2.09 -6.14 2.59
C TYR A 69 -1.41 -5.18 1.61
N TYR A 70 -0.40 -5.69 0.91
CA TYR A 70 0.34 -4.96 -0.11
C TYR A 70 -0.27 -5.14 -1.51
N LEU A 71 -0.52 -4.03 -2.19
CA LEU A 71 -0.95 -3.97 -3.57
C LEU A 71 0.15 -3.39 -4.46
N VAL A 72 0.16 -3.87 -5.70
CA VAL A 72 0.99 -3.31 -6.78
C VAL A 72 0.12 -2.99 -7.99
N ILE A 73 0.52 -1.95 -8.72
CA ILE A 73 0.05 -1.70 -10.08
C ILE A 73 1.18 -2.13 -11.02
N GLU A 74 0.86 -3.02 -11.95
CA GLU A 74 1.76 -3.51 -12.99
C GLU A 74 1.37 -2.95 -14.36
N HIS A 75 2.37 -2.57 -15.15
CA HIS A 75 2.24 -2.17 -16.54
C HIS A 75 3.46 -2.67 -17.32
N GLU A 76 3.24 -3.30 -18.47
CA GLU A 76 4.31 -3.82 -19.35
C GLU A 76 5.36 -4.68 -18.61
N GLY A 77 4.91 -5.51 -17.66
CA GLY A 77 5.77 -6.41 -16.89
C GLY A 77 6.57 -5.74 -15.77
N ARG A 78 6.32 -4.45 -15.47
CA ARG A 78 7.02 -3.67 -14.45
C ARG A 78 6.05 -3.17 -13.39
N ILE A 79 6.53 -3.11 -12.13
CA ILE A 79 5.79 -2.46 -11.06
C ILE A 79 5.91 -0.95 -11.22
N VAL A 80 4.77 -0.28 -11.36
CA VAL A 80 4.69 1.16 -11.60
C VAL A 80 3.93 1.90 -10.49
N GLY A 81 3.35 1.16 -9.55
CA GLY A 81 2.76 1.71 -8.34
C GLY A 81 2.73 0.69 -7.20
N THR A 82 2.83 1.18 -5.96
CA THR A 82 2.80 0.39 -4.73
C THR A 82 1.91 1.07 -3.70
N GLY A 83 1.38 0.28 -2.78
CA GLY A 83 0.67 0.78 -1.62
C GLY A 83 0.29 -0.35 -0.70
N ALA A 84 0.19 -0.06 0.59
CA ALA A 84 -0.20 -1.03 1.60
C ALA A 84 -1.36 -0.53 2.44
N VAL A 85 -2.14 -1.46 2.97
CA VAL A 85 -3.00 -1.21 4.12
C VAL A 85 -2.68 -2.21 5.22
N ILE A 86 -2.37 -1.71 6.42
CA ILE A 86 -2.03 -2.49 7.60
C ILE A 86 -3.21 -2.47 8.55
N ILE A 87 -3.71 -3.65 8.93
CA ILE A 87 -4.91 -3.76 9.74
C ILE A 87 -4.56 -3.83 11.22
N GLU A 88 -4.91 -2.79 11.95
CA GLU A 88 -4.77 -2.72 13.41
C GLU A 88 -6.08 -3.18 14.08
N LYS A 89 -5.99 -4.19 14.94
CA LYS A 89 -7.09 -4.61 15.82
C LYS A 89 -7.07 -3.78 17.10
N LYS A 90 -8.21 -3.24 17.50
CA LYS A 90 -8.36 -2.41 18.70
C LYS A 90 -9.25 -3.10 19.72
N PHE A 91 -9.11 -2.73 21.00
CA PHE A 91 -10.11 -3.06 22.03
C PHE A 91 -11.25 -2.03 22.06
N ILE A 92 -10.91 -0.76 21.79
CA ILE A 92 -11.86 0.36 21.72
C ILE A 92 -12.82 0.22 20.53
N TRP A 93 -13.88 1.03 20.56
CA TRP A 93 -14.92 1.06 19.53
C TRP A 93 -15.53 -0.32 19.25
N ASN A 94 -15.81 -1.08 20.31
CA ASN A 94 -16.35 -2.44 20.25
C ASN A 94 -15.47 -3.40 19.44
N ARG A 95 -14.18 -3.47 19.80
CA ARG A 95 -13.19 -4.33 19.13
C ARG A 95 -13.04 -4.05 17.63
N ALA A 96 -13.06 -2.77 17.24
CA ALA A 96 -12.97 -2.38 15.85
C ALA A 96 -11.61 -2.74 15.21
N SER A 97 -11.61 -2.82 13.89
CA SER A 97 -10.39 -2.85 13.07
C SER A 97 -10.25 -1.54 12.30
N VAL A 98 -9.02 -1.05 12.19
CA VAL A 98 -8.67 0.18 11.46
C VAL A 98 -7.57 -0.13 10.45
N GLY A 99 -7.74 0.33 9.22
CA GLY A 99 -6.70 0.25 8.19
C GLY A 99 -5.75 1.44 8.26
N HIS A 100 -4.45 1.20 8.22
CA HIS A 100 -3.41 2.23 8.08
C HIS A 100 -2.86 2.14 6.67
N VAL A 101 -3.10 3.17 5.86
CA VAL A 101 -2.63 3.21 4.48
C VAL A 101 -1.22 3.77 4.44
N GLU A 102 -0.29 2.97 3.91
CA GLU A 102 1.15 3.22 3.98
C GLU A 102 1.81 3.01 2.60
N GLU A 103 3.01 3.57 2.46
CA GLU A 103 3.92 3.33 1.34
C GLU A 103 3.29 3.50 -0.06
N ILE A 104 2.42 4.52 -0.19
CA ILE A 104 1.80 4.91 -1.45
C ILE A 104 2.83 5.52 -2.38
N CYS A 105 3.13 4.83 -3.48
CA CYS A 105 3.98 5.33 -4.53
C CYS A 105 3.38 5.07 -5.91
N ILE A 106 3.47 6.04 -6.81
CA ILE A 106 3.30 5.85 -8.25
C ILE A 106 4.58 6.36 -8.89
N SER A 107 5.27 5.51 -9.65
CA SER A 107 6.47 5.88 -10.38
C SER A 107 6.27 7.14 -11.22
N LYS A 108 7.26 8.03 -11.25
CA LYS A 108 7.15 9.37 -11.87
C LYS A 108 6.62 9.35 -13.30
N ALA A 109 7.05 8.37 -14.11
CA ALA A 109 6.62 8.20 -15.50
C ALA A 109 5.12 7.82 -15.65
N HIS A 110 4.47 7.37 -14.57
CA HIS A 110 3.08 6.93 -14.53
C HIS A 110 2.18 7.83 -13.67
N GLN A 111 2.72 8.91 -13.11
CA GLN A 111 1.94 9.92 -12.38
C GLN A 111 0.99 10.69 -13.30
N SER A 112 0.02 11.39 -12.69
CA SER A 112 -1.02 12.17 -13.40
C SER A 112 -1.96 11.37 -14.33
N LYS A 113 -1.92 10.03 -14.27
CA LYS A 113 -2.82 9.11 -15.00
C LYS A 113 -3.99 8.59 -14.16
N GLY A 114 -4.22 9.18 -12.98
CA GLY A 114 -5.26 8.76 -12.03
C GLY A 114 -4.93 7.49 -11.22
N LEU A 115 -3.77 6.86 -11.42
CA LEU A 115 -3.39 5.59 -10.79
C LEU A 115 -3.32 5.68 -9.25
N GLY A 116 -2.87 6.81 -8.70
CA GLY A 116 -2.84 7.01 -7.24
C GLY A 116 -4.24 6.93 -6.62
N LEU A 117 -5.24 7.56 -7.25
CA LEU A 117 -6.64 7.46 -6.79
C LEU A 117 -7.14 6.02 -6.86
N LYS A 118 -6.79 5.28 -7.92
CA LYS A 118 -7.15 3.86 -8.05
C LYS A 118 -6.49 2.99 -6.97
N MET A 119 -5.22 3.26 -6.63
CA MET A 119 -4.52 2.59 -5.54
C MET A 119 -5.23 2.79 -4.21
N ILE A 120 -5.55 4.04 -3.84
CA ILE A 120 -6.26 4.34 -2.58
C ILE A 120 -7.62 3.65 -2.53
N ASN A 121 -8.41 3.73 -3.59
CA ASN A 121 -9.72 3.07 -3.66
C ASN A 121 -9.60 1.54 -3.52
N ALA A 122 -8.56 0.94 -4.08
CA ALA A 122 -8.31 -0.49 -3.97
C ALA A 122 -7.94 -0.89 -2.54
N LEU A 123 -7.03 -0.15 -1.89
CA LEU A 123 -6.66 -0.36 -0.49
C LEU A 123 -7.86 -0.20 0.44
N ASP A 124 -8.70 0.80 0.23
CA ASP A 124 -9.94 0.98 0.98
C ASP A 124 -10.95 -0.15 0.75
N SER A 125 -11.00 -0.73 -0.45
CA SER A 125 -11.83 -1.90 -0.71
C SER A 125 -11.33 -3.12 0.06
N VAL A 126 -10.02 -3.33 0.13
CA VAL A 126 -9.40 -4.39 0.93
C VAL A 126 -9.72 -4.18 2.41
N ALA A 127 -9.47 -2.98 2.95
CA ALA A 127 -9.73 -2.65 4.35
C ALA A 127 -11.21 -2.90 4.74
N ARG A 128 -12.15 -2.45 3.90
CA ARG A 128 -13.58 -2.69 4.10
C ARG A 128 -13.92 -4.19 4.07
N ASN A 129 -13.39 -4.92 3.10
CA ASN A 129 -13.68 -6.35 2.92
C ASN A 129 -13.11 -7.23 4.04
N VAL A 130 -12.06 -6.77 4.73
CA VAL A 130 -11.51 -7.45 5.93
C VAL A 130 -12.13 -6.93 7.24
N GLY A 131 -13.14 -6.06 7.17
CA GLY A 131 -13.96 -5.65 8.31
C GLY A 131 -13.50 -4.37 9.02
N CYS A 132 -12.64 -3.56 8.40
CA CYS A 132 -12.29 -2.25 8.96
C CYS A 132 -13.47 -1.28 8.90
N THR A 133 -13.61 -0.47 9.95
CA THR A 133 -14.63 0.59 10.00
C THR A 133 -14.17 1.89 9.37
N LYS A 134 -12.85 2.07 9.25
CA LYS A 134 -12.21 3.22 8.61
C LYS A 134 -10.76 2.89 8.22
N SER A 135 -10.25 3.67 7.27
CA SER A 135 -8.83 3.78 6.95
C SER A 135 -8.30 5.13 7.44
N LEU A 136 -7.02 5.21 7.77
CA LEU A 136 -6.30 6.44 8.05
C LEU A 136 -4.90 6.42 7.42
N LEU A 137 -4.34 7.59 7.23
CA LEU A 137 -2.99 7.81 6.69
C LEU A 137 -2.46 9.14 7.19
N ASN A 138 -1.14 9.28 7.17
CA ASN A 138 -0.47 10.56 7.30
C ASN A 138 0.01 11.02 5.92
N CYS A 139 0.08 12.34 5.72
CA CYS A 139 0.62 12.88 4.48
C CYS A 139 1.23 14.26 4.67
N ASP A 140 2.19 14.60 3.80
CA ASP A 140 2.68 15.96 3.66
C ASP A 140 1.52 16.93 3.33
N PRO A 141 1.47 18.14 3.91
CA PRO A 141 0.43 19.12 3.63
C PRO A 141 0.19 19.40 2.14
N ALA A 142 1.23 19.35 1.31
CA ALA A 142 1.12 19.53 -0.15
C ALA A 142 0.34 18.40 -0.84
N LYS A 143 0.19 17.23 -0.20
CA LYS A 143 -0.59 16.09 -0.70
C LYS A 143 -2.02 16.06 -0.16
N ASN A 144 -2.39 16.93 0.78
CA ASN A 144 -3.75 16.98 1.34
C ASN A 144 -4.84 17.04 0.25
N GLY A 145 -4.66 17.89 -0.77
CA GLY A 145 -5.63 18.02 -1.86
C GLY A 145 -5.80 16.75 -2.70
N PHE A 146 -4.79 15.87 -2.76
CA PHE A 146 -4.91 14.57 -3.41
C PHE A 146 -5.77 13.61 -2.58
N TYR A 147 -5.51 13.52 -1.27
CA TYR A 147 -6.27 12.63 -0.39
C TYR A 147 -7.72 13.06 -0.17
N VAL A 148 -8.00 14.36 -0.17
CA VAL A 148 -9.38 14.88 -0.20
C VAL A 148 -10.13 14.40 -1.45
N LYS A 149 -9.47 14.37 -2.62
CA LYS A 149 -10.08 13.81 -3.85
C LYS A 149 -10.30 12.30 -3.77
N CYS A 150 -9.58 11.60 -2.89
CA CYS A 150 -9.78 10.18 -2.61
C CYS A 150 -10.90 9.94 -1.58
N GLY A 151 -11.53 10.99 -1.03
CA GLY A 151 -12.59 10.88 -0.04
C GLY A 151 -12.12 10.92 1.42
N TYR A 152 -10.84 11.15 1.66
CA TYR A 152 -10.30 11.33 3.02
C TYR A 152 -10.58 12.75 3.52
N VAL A 153 -10.63 12.90 4.83
CA VAL A 153 -10.76 14.19 5.52
C VAL A 153 -9.62 14.36 6.52
N SER A 154 -9.19 15.60 6.74
CA SER A 154 -8.21 15.88 7.80
C SER A 154 -8.81 15.55 9.17
N SER A 155 -8.12 14.70 9.95
CA SER A 155 -8.64 14.17 11.22
C SER A 155 -7.63 14.16 12.37
N GLY A 156 -6.49 14.85 12.24
CA GLY A 156 -5.44 14.90 13.26
C GLY A 156 -4.11 15.45 12.74
N MET A 157 -3.11 15.47 13.61
CA MET A 157 -1.71 15.81 13.27
C MET A 157 -0.83 14.58 13.46
N GLU A 158 0.07 14.34 12.52
CA GLU A 158 1.14 13.36 12.67
C GLU A 158 2.19 13.89 13.66
N MET A 159 2.61 13.02 14.58
CA MET A 159 3.65 13.31 15.57
C MET A 159 4.71 12.21 15.50
N GLN A 160 5.98 12.58 15.46
CA GLN A 160 7.10 11.65 15.37
C GLN A 160 8.07 11.86 16.52
N HIS A 161 8.51 10.76 17.14
CA HIS A 161 9.62 10.74 18.10
C HIS A 161 10.68 9.75 17.62
N SER A 162 11.82 10.26 17.16
CA SER A 162 12.90 9.45 16.62
C SER A 162 13.78 8.89 17.74
N PHE A 163 13.91 7.57 17.81
CA PHE A 163 14.87 6.90 18.69
C PHE A 163 16.22 6.80 17.94
N LYS A 164 17.30 7.31 18.52
CA LYS A 164 18.65 7.07 17.98
C LYS A 164 19.05 5.63 18.30
N GLU A 165 19.61 4.91 17.33
CA GLU A 165 20.33 3.68 17.63
C GLU A 165 21.56 4.03 18.48
N GLU A 166 21.65 3.48 19.68
CA GLU A 166 22.94 3.35 20.35
C GLU A 166 23.78 2.43 19.47
N LYS A 167 24.81 2.99 18.82
CA LYS A 167 25.81 2.18 18.13
C LYS A 167 26.38 1.16 19.13
N GLN A 168 26.03 -0.11 18.98
CA GLN A 168 26.80 -1.21 19.56
C GLN A 168 28.09 -1.41 18.76
#